data_AF-A0A948E7J4-F1
#
_entry.id   AF-A0A948E7J4-F1
#
_cell.length_a   1.000
_cell.length_b   1.000
_cell.length_c   1.000
_cell.angle_alpha   90.00
_cell.angle_beta   90.00
_cell.angle_gamma   90.00
#
_symmetry.space_group_name_H-M   'P 1'
#
loop_
_entity.id
_entity.type
_entity.pdbx_description
1 polymer ?
#
loop_
_entity_poly.entity_id
_entity_poly.type
_entity_poly.pdbx_seq_one_letter_code
_entity_poly.pdbx_strand_id
1 'polypeptide(L)'
;MRSLILMVTILSLFIVSCRDDDDDSNTNNVNNVNNTMDDTVYDVQNPNDPDFIGEGDPVNLENVIVTAIDKYGDRSGSLWVAEPDGGAWSGVQVFNYDTTAEWFTSLQVGDMVDIQGDKDEYSYEDPETGDPLFEDPITEIVNPIVSYVGTGTPVAPVDIQVSDFNTVANGEQWEGVLVRLTNVRVLTAGTYDGRYEVELYQGTKAQDDLVDLSGITDGVCLSHMTGVVTYFFGYYILPRSASDFEIAANDSDCPMVASEICDDDIDNDGNGFVDCDDFACIGNIACPAKIENNDTLCADGIDNDDDGLTDCADPSCNGHPDVTVCTETNCTDGIDNDGDGYGDCDDFDCKDEATCAGEYETNCTDGVDDDGDGYIDCADFDCDDDPACIENCTDGVDNNGDGFIDCADFYCQYNEPTCQAGKELTDATCSDGIDNDENGHADCDDFSCQRNPNVTVCEGNVFTCSDGIDNDGNGFVDCADFACRYCPTGTGTPRVVATCPPCD
;
A
#
# COMPACT_ATOMS: atom_id res chain seq x y z
N MET A 1 -17.93 -64.56 27.99
CA MET A 1 -19.23 -63.88 27.84
C MET A 1 -19.59 -63.90 26.37
N ARG A 2 -20.74 -64.47 26.04
CA ARG A 2 -21.28 -64.50 24.67
C ARG A 2 -21.75 -63.08 24.33
N SER A 3 -21.25 -62.50 23.25
CA SER A 3 -21.96 -61.40 22.57
C SER A 3 -22.04 -61.73 21.09
N LEU A 4 -23.28 -61.99 20.71
CA LEU A 4 -23.82 -62.13 19.37
C LEU A 4 -23.87 -60.70 18.79
N ILE A 5 -23.16 -60.42 17.70
CA ILE A 5 -23.40 -59.20 16.91
C ILE A 5 -23.79 -59.64 15.51
N LEU A 6 -25.01 -59.22 15.18
CA LEU A 6 -25.79 -59.51 14.00
C LEU A 6 -25.17 -58.77 12.80
N MET A 7 -24.75 -59.51 11.78
CA MET A 7 -24.35 -58.95 10.48
C MET A 7 -25.64 -58.57 9.74
N VAL A 8 -25.89 -57.28 9.58
CA VAL A 8 -26.92 -56.74 8.67
C VAL A 8 -26.21 -56.26 7.42
N THR A 9 -26.31 -57.05 6.36
CA THR A 9 -25.90 -56.66 5.01
C THR A 9 -26.98 -55.74 4.44
N ILE A 10 -26.68 -54.44 4.37
CA ILE A 10 -27.48 -53.48 3.61
C ILE A 10 -27.00 -53.58 2.15
N LEU A 11 -27.94 -53.98 1.30
CA LEU A 11 -27.79 -54.08 -0.15
C LEU A 11 -27.94 -52.67 -0.72
N SER A 12 -26.82 -52.04 -1.08
CA SER A 12 -26.80 -50.77 -1.80
C SER A 12 -27.27 -51.02 -3.24
N LEU A 13 -28.47 -50.54 -3.58
CA LEU A 13 -28.89 -50.41 -4.98
C LEU A 13 -28.07 -49.26 -5.59
N PHE A 14 -27.09 -49.59 -6.42
CA PHE A 14 -26.55 -48.65 -7.38
C PHE A 14 -27.58 -48.49 -8.50
N ILE A 15 -28.19 -47.32 -8.59
CA ILE A 15 -28.91 -46.89 -9.79
C ILE A 15 -27.82 -46.38 -10.74
N VAL A 16 -27.50 -47.19 -11.73
CA VAL A 16 -26.78 -46.75 -12.92
C VAL A 16 -27.82 -46.00 -13.76
N SER A 17 -27.71 -44.68 -13.90
CA SER A 17 -28.39 -44.00 -15.01
C SER A 17 -27.65 -44.36 -16.29
N CYS A 18 -28.42 -44.73 -17.30
CA CYS A 18 -27.90 -45.05 -18.62
C CYS A 18 -27.55 -43.73 -19.32
N ARG A 19 -26.30 -43.63 -19.79
CA ARG A 19 -25.87 -42.72 -20.84
C ARG A 19 -26.32 -43.36 -22.16
N ASP A 20 -27.33 -42.79 -22.81
CA ASP A 20 -27.73 -43.22 -24.16
C ASP A 20 -26.74 -42.62 -25.16
N ASP A 21 -25.95 -43.50 -25.77
CA ASP A 21 -25.19 -43.20 -26.99
C ASP A 21 -26.17 -43.30 -28.17
N ASP A 22 -26.69 -42.18 -28.67
CA ASP A 22 -27.31 -42.13 -30.00
C ASP A 22 -26.43 -41.36 -30.97
N ASP A 23 -25.71 -42.16 -31.76
CA ASP A 23 -24.89 -41.81 -32.90
C ASP A 23 -25.82 -41.49 -34.08
N ASP A 24 -26.01 -40.22 -34.43
CA ASP A 24 -26.59 -39.85 -35.73
C ASP A 24 -25.90 -38.63 -36.35
N SER A 25 -25.07 -38.93 -37.34
CA SER A 25 -24.49 -37.97 -38.27
C SER A 25 -25.58 -37.20 -39.04
N ASN A 26 -25.43 -35.87 -39.19
CA ASN A 26 -25.40 -35.13 -40.48
C ASN A 26 -25.98 -33.70 -40.41
N THR A 27 -25.10 -32.72 -40.65
CA THR A 27 -25.28 -31.36 -41.22
C THR A 27 -26.71 -30.78 -41.34
N ASN A 28 -26.97 -29.67 -40.67
CA ASN A 28 -27.19 -28.32 -41.24
C ASN A 28 -27.95 -27.43 -40.25
N ASN A 29 -27.37 -26.25 -40.02
CA ASN A 29 -27.99 -25.05 -39.47
C ASN A 29 -29.46 -24.87 -39.93
N VAL A 30 -30.40 -25.10 -39.01
CA VAL A 30 -31.78 -24.61 -39.07
C VAL A 30 -32.27 -24.38 -37.64
N ASN A 31 -32.49 -23.11 -37.28
CA ASN A 31 -33.28 -22.60 -36.14
C ASN A 31 -33.98 -23.69 -35.31
N ASN A 32 -33.43 -23.99 -34.12
CA ASN A 32 -33.99 -24.97 -33.21
C ASN A 32 -35.22 -24.40 -32.46
N VAL A 33 -36.37 -24.34 -33.13
CA VAL A 33 -37.64 -23.90 -32.53
C VAL A 33 -38.40 -25.06 -31.87
N ASN A 34 -37.72 -26.12 -31.43
CA ASN A 34 -38.32 -27.21 -30.65
C ASN A 34 -37.24 -27.97 -29.86
N ASN A 35 -36.52 -27.32 -28.94
CA ASN A 35 -35.73 -28.07 -27.98
C ASN A 35 -36.67 -28.74 -26.96
N THR A 36 -36.74 -30.06 -27.02
CA THR A 36 -37.44 -30.92 -26.05
C THR A 36 -36.43 -31.74 -25.22
N MET A 37 -35.17 -31.30 -25.19
CA MET A 37 -34.17 -31.80 -24.27
C MET A 37 -33.90 -30.72 -23.22
N ASP A 38 -33.71 -31.15 -21.98
CA ASP A 38 -33.33 -30.30 -20.86
C ASP A 38 -31.88 -29.87 -21.09
N ASP A 39 -31.65 -28.58 -21.32
CA ASP A 39 -30.30 -28.04 -21.47
C ASP A 39 -29.59 -28.11 -20.12
N THR A 40 -28.27 -28.33 -20.15
CA THR A 40 -27.43 -28.29 -18.96
C THR A 40 -26.70 -26.96 -18.86
N VAL A 41 -26.26 -26.59 -17.65
CA VAL A 41 -25.38 -25.42 -17.50
C VAL A 41 -24.04 -25.66 -18.21
N TYR A 42 -23.61 -26.91 -18.28
CA TYR A 42 -22.40 -27.30 -19.00
C TYR A 42 -22.50 -27.00 -20.51
N ASP A 43 -23.67 -27.24 -21.12
CA ASP A 43 -23.95 -26.90 -22.52
C ASP A 43 -23.91 -25.38 -22.75
N VAL A 44 -24.35 -24.60 -21.76
CA VAL A 44 -24.32 -23.13 -21.80
C VAL A 44 -22.88 -22.62 -21.71
N GLN A 45 -22.08 -23.15 -20.79
CA GLN A 45 -20.79 -22.58 -20.43
C GLN A 45 -19.61 -23.12 -21.25
N ASN A 46 -19.57 -24.41 -21.61
CA ASN A 46 -18.35 -25.00 -22.19
C ASN A 46 -18.34 -25.00 -23.73
N PRO A 47 -17.52 -24.17 -24.40
CA PRO A 47 -17.45 -24.09 -25.87
C PRO A 47 -16.92 -25.35 -26.55
N ASN A 48 -16.38 -26.31 -25.79
CA ASN A 48 -15.92 -27.60 -26.30
C ASN A 48 -16.96 -28.71 -26.17
N ASP A 49 -18.13 -28.43 -25.59
CA ASP A 49 -19.21 -29.41 -25.53
C ASP A 49 -19.84 -29.62 -26.93
N PRO A 50 -20.10 -30.86 -27.36
CA PRO A 50 -20.79 -31.15 -28.62
C PRO A 50 -22.17 -30.48 -28.77
N ASP A 51 -22.85 -30.26 -27.65
CA ASP A 51 -24.18 -29.68 -27.52
C ASP A 51 -24.12 -28.21 -27.07
N PHE A 52 -22.95 -27.56 -27.18
CA PHE A 52 -22.72 -26.17 -26.78
C PHE A 52 -23.77 -25.20 -27.34
N ILE A 53 -24.33 -24.38 -26.45
CA ILE A 53 -25.33 -23.37 -26.76
C ILE A 53 -24.62 -22.06 -27.12
N GLY A 54 -24.91 -21.56 -28.32
CA GLY A 54 -24.30 -20.36 -28.86
C GLY A 54 -24.92 -19.06 -28.34
N GLU A 55 -24.20 -17.97 -28.55
CA GLU A 55 -24.68 -16.62 -28.27
C GLU A 55 -26.04 -16.33 -28.92
N GLY A 56 -27.00 -15.87 -28.11
CA GLY A 56 -28.37 -15.55 -28.51
C GLY A 56 -29.30 -16.76 -28.73
N ASP A 57 -28.84 -17.99 -28.50
CA ASP A 57 -29.68 -19.19 -28.58
C ASP A 57 -30.56 -19.36 -27.32
N PRO A 58 -31.77 -19.92 -27.46
CA PRO A 58 -32.66 -20.15 -26.32
C PRO A 58 -32.11 -21.25 -25.40
N VAL A 59 -32.28 -21.05 -24.09
CA VAL A 59 -31.86 -21.96 -23.02
C VAL A 59 -33.08 -22.42 -22.22
N ASN A 60 -33.16 -23.73 -21.92
CA ASN A 60 -34.16 -24.33 -21.04
C ASN A 60 -33.50 -25.26 -19.99
N LEU A 61 -33.15 -24.70 -18.83
CA LEU A 61 -32.58 -25.43 -17.70
C LEU A 61 -33.68 -25.99 -16.80
N GLU A 62 -33.60 -27.27 -16.43
CA GLU A 62 -34.50 -27.89 -15.46
C GLU A 62 -33.77 -28.28 -14.17
N ASN A 63 -34.45 -28.13 -13.03
CA ASN A 63 -33.99 -28.58 -11.70
C ASN A 63 -32.62 -28.02 -11.24
N VAL A 64 -32.24 -26.82 -11.69
CA VAL A 64 -31.02 -26.15 -11.22
C VAL A 64 -31.22 -25.52 -9.84
N ILE A 65 -30.14 -25.38 -9.09
CA ILE A 65 -30.15 -24.90 -7.71
C ILE A 65 -29.65 -23.47 -7.65
N VAL A 66 -30.39 -22.61 -6.96
CA VAL A 66 -29.99 -21.22 -6.71
C VAL A 66 -28.79 -21.20 -5.75
N THR A 67 -27.64 -20.71 -6.20
CA THR A 67 -26.39 -20.65 -5.43
C THR A 67 -26.14 -19.29 -4.80
N ALA A 68 -26.60 -18.22 -5.43
CA ALA A 68 -26.54 -16.85 -4.92
C ALA A 68 -27.70 -16.01 -5.46
N ILE A 69 -28.08 -14.96 -4.72
CA ILE A 69 -29.11 -13.99 -5.16
C ILE A 69 -28.63 -12.61 -4.75
N ASP A 70 -28.57 -11.71 -5.71
CA ASP A 70 -28.23 -10.32 -5.48
C ASP A 70 -29.45 -9.56 -4.93
N LYS A 71 -29.44 -9.36 -3.61
CA LYS A 71 -30.40 -8.56 -2.85
C LYS A 71 -29.69 -7.50 -2.00
N TYR A 72 -28.41 -7.26 -2.24
CA TYR A 72 -27.57 -6.40 -1.42
C TYR A 72 -27.38 -5.03 -2.09
N GLY A 73 -27.15 -3.99 -1.28
CA GLY A 73 -26.92 -2.63 -1.78
C GLY A 73 -28.04 -2.03 -2.63
N ASP A 74 -27.68 -0.99 -3.38
CA ASP A 74 -28.57 -0.27 -4.29
C ASP A 74 -28.55 -0.83 -5.73
N ARG A 75 -27.53 -1.64 -6.06
CA ARG A 75 -27.39 -2.37 -7.32
C ARG A 75 -27.75 -3.82 -7.00
N SER A 76 -28.92 -4.27 -7.45
CA SER A 76 -29.39 -5.64 -7.23
C SER A 76 -30.05 -6.19 -8.49
N GLY A 77 -30.11 -7.51 -8.61
CA GLY A 77 -31.03 -8.16 -9.55
C GLY A 77 -30.58 -9.50 -10.09
N SER A 78 -29.28 -9.75 -10.19
CA SER A 78 -28.78 -11.05 -10.69
C SER A 78 -29.03 -12.17 -9.68
N LEU A 79 -29.15 -13.39 -10.19
CA LEU A 79 -29.00 -14.60 -9.38
C LEU A 79 -28.03 -15.54 -10.07
N TRP A 80 -27.48 -16.48 -9.31
CA TRP A 80 -26.62 -17.53 -9.83
C TRP A 80 -27.29 -18.86 -9.56
N VAL A 81 -27.22 -19.73 -10.55
CA VAL A 81 -27.72 -21.10 -10.44
C VAL A 81 -26.62 -22.07 -10.81
N ALA A 82 -26.69 -23.27 -10.27
CA ALA A 82 -25.80 -24.34 -10.63
C ALA A 82 -26.52 -25.67 -10.74
N GLU A 83 -25.92 -26.58 -11.49
CA GLU A 83 -26.34 -27.97 -11.49
C GLU A 83 -26.21 -28.60 -10.09
N PRO A 84 -27.09 -29.54 -9.71
CA PRO A 84 -27.07 -30.13 -8.37
C PRO A 84 -25.74 -30.79 -7.97
N ASP A 85 -25.01 -31.34 -8.94
CA ASP A 85 -23.72 -32.01 -8.71
C ASP A 85 -22.56 -31.00 -8.56
N GLY A 86 -22.73 -29.76 -9.02
CA GLY A 86 -21.68 -28.73 -9.02
C GLY A 86 -20.47 -29.08 -9.88
N GLY A 87 -19.38 -28.32 -9.72
CA GLY A 87 -18.12 -28.55 -10.43
C GLY A 87 -17.74 -27.44 -11.41
N ALA A 88 -16.70 -27.68 -12.19
CA ALA A 88 -16.33 -26.79 -13.28
C ALA A 88 -17.43 -26.76 -14.34
N TRP A 89 -17.70 -25.58 -14.91
CA TRP A 89 -18.72 -25.32 -15.93
C TRP A 89 -20.16 -25.56 -15.46
N SER A 90 -20.40 -25.70 -14.15
CA SER A 90 -21.71 -26.09 -13.63
C SER A 90 -22.56 -24.91 -13.16
N GLY A 91 -22.04 -23.67 -13.23
CA GLY A 91 -22.69 -22.48 -12.70
C GLY A 91 -22.85 -21.41 -13.77
N VAL A 92 -23.93 -20.62 -13.70
CA VAL A 92 -24.20 -19.55 -14.66
C VAL A 92 -24.95 -18.39 -13.98
N GLN A 93 -24.66 -17.18 -14.43
CA GLN A 93 -25.40 -15.98 -14.02
C GLN A 93 -26.74 -15.91 -14.75
N VAL A 94 -27.78 -15.49 -14.04
CA VAL A 94 -29.09 -15.19 -14.61
C VAL A 94 -29.36 -13.72 -14.35
N PHE A 95 -29.36 -12.94 -15.43
CA PHE A 95 -29.56 -11.51 -15.36
C PHE A 95 -31.05 -11.17 -15.28
N ASN A 96 -31.47 -10.56 -14.18
CA ASN A 96 -32.85 -10.15 -13.98
C ASN A 96 -32.97 -8.63 -13.75
N TYR A 97 -33.61 -7.97 -14.70
CA TYR A 97 -33.89 -6.53 -14.65
C TYR A 97 -35.11 -6.18 -13.79
N ASP A 98 -36.02 -7.12 -13.52
CA ASP A 98 -37.22 -6.90 -12.70
C ASP A 98 -37.03 -7.46 -11.29
N THR A 99 -36.39 -6.65 -10.44
CA THR A 99 -36.18 -6.98 -9.03
C THR A 99 -37.46 -6.93 -8.18
N THR A 100 -38.58 -6.49 -8.77
CA THR A 100 -39.86 -6.36 -8.08
C THR A 100 -40.76 -7.59 -8.23
N ALA A 101 -40.35 -8.55 -9.07
CA ALA A 101 -41.12 -9.75 -9.32
C ALA A 101 -41.30 -10.62 -8.06
N GLU A 102 -42.50 -11.18 -7.89
CA GLU A 102 -42.84 -12.00 -6.71
C GLU A 102 -41.96 -13.25 -6.62
N TRP A 103 -41.63 -13.86 -7.77
CA TRP A 103 -40.75 -15.02 -7.83
C TRP A 103 -39.34 -14.67 -7.30
N PHE A 104 -38.77 -13.53 -7.71
CA PHE A 104 -37.42 -13.11 -7.30
C PHE A 104 -37.36 -12.74 -5.81
N THR A 105 -38.34 -11.96 -5.35
CA THR A 105 -38.39 -11.51 -3.95
C THR A 105 -38.56 -12.68 -2.97
N SER A 106 -39.28 -13.73 -3.37
CA SER A 106 -39.52 -14.93 -2.54
C SER A 106 -38.43 -16.00 -2.61
N LEU A 107 -37.60 -16.00 -3.67
CA LEU A 107 -36.54 -16.98 -3.89
C LEU A 107 -35.46 -16.93 -2.80
N GLN A 108 -34.93 -18.11 -2.46
CA GLN A 108 -33.87 -18.32 -1.48
C GLN A 108 -32.74 -19.16 -2.07
N VAL A 109 -31.52 -18.96 -1.56
CA VAL A 109 -30.38 -19.84 -1.87
C VAL A 109 -30.73 -21.28 -1.45
N GLY A 110 -30.49 -22.23 -2.34
CA GLY A 110 -30.86 -23.64 -2.19
C GLY A 110 -32.23 -24.01 -2.76
N ASP A 111 -33.02 -23.05 -3.25
CA ASP A 111 -34.23 -23.35 -4.01
C ASP A 111 -33.87 -24.00 -5.36
N MET A 112 -34.72 -24.91 -5.80
CA MET A 112 -34.63 -25.59 -7.09
C MET A 112 -35.63 -24.94 -8.06
N VAL A 113 -35.14 -24.58 -9.24
CA VAL A 113 -35.89 -23.82 -10.23
C VAL A 113 -35.70 -24.39 -11.63
N ASP A 114 -36.70 -24.15 -12.48
CA ASP A 114 -36.58 -24.29 -13.94
C ASP A 114 -36.45 -22.89 -14.54
N ILE A 115 -35.56 -22.73 -15.52
CA ILE A 115 -35.24 -21.44 -16.14
C ILE A 115 -35.34 -21.56 -17.66
N GLN A 116 -36.16 -20.70 -18.25
CA GLN A 116 -36.12 -20.43 -19.69
C GLN A 116 -35.58 -19.04 -19.94
N GLY A 117 -34.77 -18.85 -20.97
CA GLY A 117 -34.24 -17.55 -21.36
C GLY A 117 -33.46 -17.65 -22.66
N ASP A 118 -32.65 -16.64 -22.92
CA ASP A 118 -31.70 -16.62 -24.04
C ASP A 118 -30.29 -16.52 -23.45
N LYS A 119 -29.31 -17.19 -24.06
CA LYS A 119 -27.89 -17.01 -23.71
C LYS A 119 -27.41 -15.64 -24.23
N ASP A 120 -26.66 -14.91 -23.41
CA ASP A 120 -25.97 -13.67 -23.75
C ASP A 120 -24.52 -13.73 -23.24
N GLU A 121 -23.57 -13.40 -24.11
CA GLU A 121 -22.15 -13.24 -23.85
C GLU A 121 -21.86 -11.75 -23.68
N TYR A 122 -22.14 -11.25 -22.48
CA TYR A 122 -22.15 -9.82 -22.20
C TYR A 122 -20.73 -9.24 -22.12
N SER A 123 -20.45 -8.27 -22.99
CA SER A 123 -19.30 -7.37 -22.84
C SER A 123 -19.71 -5.92 -22.99
N TYR A 124 -19.07 -5.05 -22.20
CA TYR A 124 -19.20 -3.61 -22.44
C TYR A 124 -18.50 -3.26 -23.75
N GLU A 125 -19.18 -2.55 -24.63
CA GLU A 125 -18.59 -2.07 -25.88
C GLU A 125 -18.06 -0.64 -25.70
N ASP A 126 -16.86 -0.37 -26.21
CA ASP A 126 -16.34 0.99 -26.30
C ASP A 126 -17.30 1.86 -27.15
N PRO A 127 -17.80 2.99 -26.63
CA PRO A 127 -18.81 3.78 -27.33
C PRO A 127 -18.35 4.41 -28.65
N GLU A 128 -17.05 4.53 -28.88
CA GLU A 128 -16.47 5.14 -30.07
C GLU A 128 -16.13 4.11 -31.16
N THR A 129 -15.68 2.92 -30.76
CA THR A 129 -15.18 1.87 -31.65
C THR A 129 -16.17 0.71 -31.81
N GLY A 130 -17.00 0.45 -30.80
CA GLY A 130 -17.88 -0.72 -30.71
C GLY A 130 -17.13 -2.01 -30.39
N ASP A 131 -15.85 -1.93 -30.01
CA ASP A 131 -15.05 -3.08 -29.65
C ASP A 131 -15.31 -3.47 -28.17
N PRO A 132 -15.30 -4.76 -27.82
CA PRO A 132 -15.37 -5.23 -26.43
C PRO A 132 -14.27 -4.59 -25.55
N LEU A 133 -14.65 -4.13 -24.36
CA LEU A 133 -13.72 -3.49 -23.40
C LEU A 133 -12.94 -4.50 -22.56
N PHE A 134 -13.32 -5.78 -22.56
CA PHE A 134 -12.61 -6.81 -21.80
C PHE A 134 -12.46 -8.10 -22.62
N GLU A 135 -11.44 -8.90 -22.24
CA GLU A 135 -10.96 -10.03 -23.04
C GLU A 135 -11.91 -11.22 -23.07
N ASP A 136 -12.79 -11.33 -22.06
CA ASP A 136 -13.75 -12.42 -21.89
C ASP A 136 -15.14 -11.85 -21.59
N PRO A 137 -16.17 -12.14 -22.42
CA PRO A 137 -17.54 -11.78 -22.07
C PRO A 137 -18.03 -12.59 -20.88
N ILE A 138 -18.99 -12.05 -20.13
CA ILE A 138 -19.68 -12.81 -19.08
C ILE A 138 -20.80 -13.62 -19.72
N THR A 139 -20.86 -14.93 -19.47
CA THR A 139 -22.02 -15.72 -19.87
C THR A 139 -23.17 -15.53 -18.90
N GLU A 140 -24.30 -15.02 -19.42
CA GLU A 140 -25.52 -14.86 -18.65
C GLU A 140 -26.78 -15.34 -19.40
N ILE A 141 -27.79 -15.73 -18.62
CA ILE A 141 -29.13 -16.00 -19.13
C ILE A 141 -29.97 -14.74 -18.99
N VAL A 142 -30.38 -14.16 -20.12
CA VAL A 142 -31.21 -12.96 -20.18
C VAL A 142 -32.66 -13.28 -20.49
N ASN A 143 -33.54 -12.29 -20.28
CA ASN A 143 -35.00 -12.42 -20.37
C ASN A 143 -35.58 -13.64 -19.61
N PRO A 144 -35.13 -13.90 -18.36
CA PRO A 144 -35.41 -15.18 -17.73
C PRO A 144 -36.87 -15.32 -17.30
N ILE A 145 -37.42 -16.50 -17.53
CA ILE A 145 -38.67 -17.00 -16.94
C ILE A 145 -38.28 -18.07 -15.94
N VAL A 146 -38.30 -17.71 -14.66
CA VAL A 146 -37.91 -18.61 -13.56
C VAL A 146 -39.16 -19.20 -12.90
N SER A 147 -39.20 -20.53 -12.81
CA SER A 147 -40.28 -21.28 -12.16
C SER A 147 -39.75 -22.03 -10.94
N TYR A 148 -40.33 -21.75 -9.77
CA TYR A 148 -39.99 -22.48 -8.55
C TYR A 148 -40.50 -23.92 -8.58
N VAL A 149 -39.61 -24.89 -8.40
CA VAL A 149 -39.93 -26.33 -8.37
C VAL A 149 -40.05 -26.83 -6.93
N GLY A 150 -39.15 -26.40 -6.05
CA GLY A 150 -39.08 -26.87 -4.67
C GLY A 150 -37.81 -26.45 -3.96
N THR A 151 -37.55 -27.03 -2.78
CA THR A 151 -36.26 -26.88 -2.10
C THR A 151 -35.31 -27.96 -2.58
N GLY A 152 -34.15 -27.55 -3.08
CA GLY A 152 -33.07 -28.45 -3.50
C GLY A 152 -32.11 -28.78 -2.36
N THR A 153 -31.09 -29.57 -2.70
CA THR A 153 -29.92 -29.72 -1.82
C THR A 153 -28.96 -28.57 -2.16
N PRO A 154 -28.52 -27.74 -1.20
CA PRO A 154 -27.55 -26.69 -1.48
C PRO A 154 -26.28 -27.26 -2.11
N VAL A 155 -25.86 -26.67 -3.23
CA VAL A 155 -24.63 -27.04 -3.92
C VAL A 155 -23.44 -26.72 -3.00
N ALA A 156 -22.55 -27.69 -2.83
CA ALA A 156 -21.32 -27.49 -2.05
C ALA A 156 -20.33 -26.67 -2.89
N PRO A 157 -19.57 -25.75 -2.27
CA PRO A 157 -18.56 -25.02 -3.00
C PRO A 157 -17.44 -25.96 -3.47
N VAL A 158 -16.88 -25.66 -4.65
CA VAL A 158 -15.71 -26.37 -5.18
C VAL A 158 -14.44 -25.74 -4.62
N ASP A 159 -13.55 -26.56 -4.04
CA ASP A 159 -12.24 -26.08 -3.57
C ASP A 159 -11.32 -25.84 -4.77
N ILE A 160 -10.88 -24.59 -4.94
CA ILE A 160 -10.00 -24.15 -6.04
C ILE A 160 -8.77 -23.43 -5.46
N GLN A 161 -7.84 -23.02 -6.32
CA GLN A 161 -6.70 -22.18 -5.94
C GLN A 161 -6.83 -20.80 -6.58
N VAL A 162 -6.26 -19.77 -5.95
CA VAL A 162 -6.25 -18.41 -6.54
C VAL A 162 -5.59 -18.43 -7.93
N SER A 163 -4.55 -19.25 -8.09
CA SER A 163 -3.85 -19.42 -9.37
C SER A 163 -4.72 -19.87 -10.54
N ASP A 164 -5.91 -20.41 -10.28
CA ASP A 164 -6.87 -20.77 -11.33
C ASP A 164 -7.38 -19.53 -12.09
N PHE A 165 -7.29 -18.34 -11.47
CA PHE A 165 -7.69 -17.05 -12.07
C PHE A 165 -6.57 -16.30 -12.79
N ASN A 166 -5.33 -16.83 -12.79
CA ASN A 166 -4.16 -16.14 -13.37
C ASN A 166 -4.26 -15.96 -14.89
N THR A 167 -5.17 -16.68 -15.55
CA THR A 167 -5.43 -16.53 -16.98
C THR A 167 -6.92 -16.73 -17.22
N VAL A 168 -7.48 -15.93 -18.14
CA VAL A 168 -8.85 -16.05 -18.65
C VAL A 168 -9.22 -17.52 -18.93
N ALA A 169 -8.45 -18.20 -19.77
CA ALA A 169 -8.74 -19.59 -20.17
C ALA A 169 -8.81 -20.61 -19.02
N ASN A 170 -8.14 -20.37 -17.89
CA ASN A 170 -8.20 -21.27 -16.74
C ASN A 170 -9.36 -20.92 -15.80
N GLY A 171 -9.64 -19.62 -15.63
CA GLY A 171 -10.69 -19.11 -14.76
C GLY A 171 -12.08 -19.32 -15.33
N GLU A 172 -12.20 -19.40 -16.65
CA GLU A 172 -13.47 -19.45 -17.36
C GLU A 172 -14.38 -20.60 -16.92
N GLN A 173 -13.79 -21.77 -16.63
CA GLN A 173 -14.55 -22.92 -16.11
C GLN A 173 -15.20 -22.68 -14.74
N TRP A 174 -14.81 -21.61 -14.05
CA TRP A 174 -15.33 -21.26 -12.74
C TRP A 174 -16.35 -20.13 -12.80
N GLU A 175 -16.54 -19.48 -13.95
CA GLU A 175 -17.53 -18.42 -14.09
C GLU A 175 -18.93 -18.90 -13.67
N GLY A 176 -19.58 -18.14 -12.78
CA GLY A 176 -20.87 -18.47 -12.20
C GLY A 176 -20.87 -19.64 -11.19
N VAL A 177 -19.75 -20.33 -11.01
CA VAL A 177 -19.61 -21.47 -10.10
C VAL A 177 -19.42 -20.99 -8.66
N LEU A 178 -20.04 -21.70 -7.71
CA LEU A 178 -19.79 -21.51 -6.29
C LEU A 178 -18.46 -22.18 -5.91
N VAL A 179 -17.46 -21.37 -5.57
CA VAL A 179 -16.10 -21.83 -5.26
C VAL A 179 -15.71 -21.49 -3.83
N ARG A 180 -14.69 -22.18 -3.31
CA ARG A 180 -14.07 -21.89 -2.03
C ARG A 180 -12.55 -21.85 -2.18
N LEU A 181 -11.98 -20.74 -1.76
CA LEU A 181 -10.57 -20.60 -1.46
C LEU A 181 -10.34 -20.90 0.02
N THR A 182 -9.19 -21.49 0.35
CA THR A 182 -8.80 -21.78 1.73
C THR A 182 -7.42 -21.24 2.01
N ASN A 183 -7.21 -20.75 3.24
CA ASN A 183 -5.94 -20.20 3.70
C ASN A 183 -5.38 -19.14 2.73
N VAL A 184 -6.18 -18.13 2.43
CA VAL A 184 -5.81 -17.05 1.50
C VAL A 184 -5.50 -15.77 2.27
N ARG A 185 -4.42 -15.10 1.88
CA ARG A 185 -4.01 -13.85 2.47
C ARG A 185 -4.60 -12.68 1.70
N VAL A 186 -5.10 -11.70 2.44
CA VAL A 186 -5.52 -10.40 1.91
C VAL A 186 -4.29 -9.53 1.75
N LEU A 187 -4.09 -8.97 0.56
CA LEU A 187 -3.04 -8.00 0.29
C LEU A 187 -3.55 -6.62 0.72
N THR A 188 -4.55 -6.12 0.00
CA THR A 188 -5.20 -4.84 0.23
C THR A 188 -6.72 -5.01 0.36
N ALA A 189 -7.37 -4.12 1.11
CA ALA A 189 -8.81 -4.07 1.29
C ALA A 189 -9.28 -2.61 1.39
N GLY A 190 -10.13 -2.18 0.46
CA GLY A 190 -10.50 -0.77 0.37
C GLY A 190 -11.68 -0.51 -0.56
N THR A 191 -12.15 0.75 -0.55
CA THR A 191 -13.22 1.17 -1.46
C THR A 191 -12.64 1.67 -2.79
N TYR A 192 -13.01 1.01 -3.88
CA TYR A 192 -12.66 1.37 -5.24
C TYR A 192 -13.93 1.53 -6.08
N ASP A 193 -14.09 2.67 -6.74
CA ASP A 193 -15.29 3.04 -7.51
C ASP A 193 -16.63 2.82 -6.77
N GLY A 194 -16.63 3.03 -5.45
CA GLY A 194 -17.82 2.90 -4.60
C GLY A 194 -18.18 1.46 -4.22
N ARG A 195 -17.34 0.47 -4.53
CA ARG A 195 -17.43 -0.91 -4.03
C ARG A 195 -16.28 -1.21 -3.10
N TYR A 196 -16.48 -2.08 -2.12
CA TYR A 196 -15.39 -2.57 -1.28
C TYR A 196 -14.74 -3.78 -1.95
N GLU A 197 -13.47 -3.67 -2.29
CA GLU A 197 -12.68 -4.74 -2.90
C GLU A 197 -11.67 -5.29 -1.91
N VAL A 198 -11.46 -6.60 -1.95
CA VAL A 198 -10.46 -7.32 -1.18
C VAL A 198 -9.54 -8.04 -2.17
N GLU A 199 -8.29 -7.61 -2.26
CA GLU A 199 -7.29 -8.23 -3.11
C GLU A 199 -6.65 -9.43 -2.40
N LEU A 200 -6.59 -10.57 -3.09
CA LEU A 200 -6.09 -11.81 -2.53
C LEU A 200 -4.74 -12.16 -3.15
N TYR A 201 -3.85 -12.68 -2.30
CA TYR A 201 -2.54 -13.13 -2.72
C TYR A 201 -2.62 -14.14 -3.87
N GLN A 202 -1.78 -13.94 -4.89
CA GLN A 202 -1.69 -14.67 -6.16
C GLN A 202 -2.68 -14.26 -7.28
N GLY A 203 -3.40 -13.13 -7.14
CA GLY A 203 -3.93 -12.42 -8.31
C GLY A 203 -5.43 -12.57 -8.59
N THR A 204 -6.27 -12.56 -7.55
CA THR A 204 -7.74 -12.42 -7.70
C THR A 204 -8.27 -11.42 -6.68
N LYS A 205 -9.49 -10.94 -6.90
CA LYS A 205 -10.19 -10.05 -5.96
C LYS A 205 -11.50 -10.65 -5.48
N ALA A 206 -12.00 -10.15 -4.35
CA ALA A 206 -13.38 -10.32 -3.93
C ALA A 206 -14.07 -8.95 -3.86
N GLN A 207 -15.36 -8.93 -4.18
CA GLN A 207 -16.17 -7.71 -4.20
C GLN A 207 -17.39 -7.83 -3.29
N ASP A 208 -17.82 -6.69 -2.75
CA ASP A 208 -18.94 -6.60 -1.80
C ASP A 208 -20.33 -6.53 -2.46
N ASP A 209 -20.46 -6.89 -3.74
CA ASP A 209 -21.71 -6.82 -4.50
C ASP A 209 -22.85 -7.64 -3.86
N LEU A 210 -22.55 -8.72 -3.13
CA LEU A 210 -23.56 -9.57 -2.49
C LEU A 210 -23.59 -9.49 -0.96
N VAL A 211 -22.54 -8.93 -0.34
CA VAL A 211 -22.43 -8.80 1.12
C VAL A 211 -21.39 -7.77 1.50
N ASP A 212 -21.60 -7.11 2.64
CA ASP A 212 -20.61 -6.23 3.27
C ASP A 212 -19.29 -6.96 3.58
N LEU A 213 -18.21 -6.51 2.94
CA LEU A 213 -16.84 -7.00 3.15
C LEU A 213 -15.97 -6.05 3.98
N SER A 214 -16.49 -4.90 4.44
CA SER A 214 -15.73 -3.86 5.14
C SER A 214 -15.12 -4.29 6.49
N GLY A 215 -15.47 -5.48 6.98
CA GLY A 215 -14.84 -6.10 8.16
C GLY A 215 -13.53 -6.84 7.86
N ILE A 216 -13.15 -6.98 6.59
CA ILE A 216 -11.87 -7.55 6.16
C ILE A 216 -10.86 -6.40 6.01
N THR A 217 -9.65 -6.55 6.55
CA THR A 217 -8.61 -5.50 6.50
C THR A 217 -7.33 -6.06 5.88
N ASP A 218 -6.43 -5.16 5.47
CA ASP A 218 -5.14 -5.49 4.88
C ASP A 218 -4.34 -6.52 5.71
N GLY A 219 -3.63 -7.39 5.00
CA GLY A 219 -2.73 -8.38 5.57
C GLY A 219 -3.39 -9.57 6.30
N VAL A 220 -4.71 -9.59 6.51
CA VAL A 220 -5.34 -10.68 7.29
C VAL A 220 -5.28 -12.01 6.54
N CYS A 221 -5.03 -13.07 7.29
CA CYS A 221 -5.21 -14.44 6.81
C CYS A 221 -6.68 -14.86 6.92
N LEU A 222 -7.30 -15.27 5.80
CA LEU A 222 -8.62 -15.87 5.77
C LEU A 222 -8.48 -17.40 5.73
N SER A 223 -9.09 -18.08 6.70
CA SER A 223 -9.17 -19.55 6.72
C SER A 223 -9.93 -20.08 5.50
N HIS A 224 -10.95 -19.35 5.06
CA HIS A 224 -11.64 -19.57 3.81
C HIS A 224 -12.32 -18.30 3.31
N MET A 225 -12.57 -18.29 2.01
CA MET A 225 -13.47 -17.37 1.33
C MET A 225 -14.26 -18.16 0.28
N THR A 226 -15.57 -18.10 0.35
CA THR A 226 -16.51 -18.79 -0.52
C THR A 226 -17.30 -17.74 -1.29
N GLY A 227 -17.63 -18.01 -2.55
CA GLY A 227 -18.44 -17.08 -3.34
C GLY A 227 -18.72 -17.62 -4.72
N VAL A 228 -19.65 -16.98 -5.41
CA VAL A 228 -19.84 -17.22 -6.85
C VAL A 228 -18.82 -16.41 -7.62
N VAL A 229 -18.26 -16.97 -8.69
CA VAL A 229 -17.29 -16.25 -9.52
C VAL A 229 -18.03 -15.42 -10.57
N THR A 230 -17.53 -14.22 -10.83
CA THR A 230 -17.94 -13.36 -11.95
C THR A 230 -16.70 -12.82 -12.66
N TYR A 231 -16.87 -12.27 -13.86
CA TYR A 231 -15.79 -11.63 -14.61
C TYR A 231 -16.12 -10.17 -14.93
N PHE A 232 -15.24 -9.22 -14.58
CA PHE A 232 -15.40 -7.81 -14.99
C PHE A 232 -14.04 -7.09 -15.03
N PHE A 233 -13.35 -7.13 -16.17
CA PHE A 233 -11.92 -6.77 -16.30
C PHE A 233 -10.98 -7.70 -15.48
N GLY A 234 -11.46 -8.88 -15.11
CA GLY A 234 -10.77 -9.86 -14.26
C GLY A 234 -11.78 -10.71 -13.48
N TYR A 235 -11.36 -11.86 -12.95
CA TYR A 235 -12.25 -12.68 -12.13
C TYR A 235 -12.37 -12.13 -10.70
N TYR A 236 -13.60 -12.15 -10.20
CA TYR A 236 -13.93 -11.79 -8.83
C TYR A 236 -14.67 -12.93 -8.15
N ILE A 237 -14.41 -13.10 -6.87
CA ILE A 237 -15.26 -13.90 -5.98
C ILE A 237 -16.28 -12.97 -5.35
N LEU A 238 -17.56 -13.36 -5.38
CA LEU A 238 -18.64 -12.65 -4.72
C LEU A 238 -19.14 -13.47 -3.51
N PRO A 239 -18.64 -13.18 -2.29
CA PRO A 239 -19.15 -13.81 -1.08
C PRO A 239 -20.63 -13.46 -0.88
N ARG A 240 -21.47 -14.44 -0.56
CA ARG A 240 -22.92 -14.27 -0.55
C ARG A 240 -23.45 -13.84 0.81
N SER A 241 -22.63 -14.02 1.84
CA SER A 241 -22.97 -13.78 3.23
C SER A 241 -21.72 -13.70 4.11
N ALA A 242 -21.86 -13.16 5.32
CA ALA A 242 -20.75 -13.09 6.28
C ALA A 242 -20.27 -14.47 6.77
N SER A 243 -21.01 -15.55 6.47
CA SER A 243 -20.55 -16.93 6.75
C SER A 243 -19.70 -17.52 5.64
N ASP A 244 -19.57 -16.83 4.51
CA ASP A 244 -18.74 -17.31 3.41
C ASP A 244 -17.25 -16.96 3.58
N PHE A 245 -16.88 -16.19 4.60
CA PHE A 245 -15.48 -15.89 4.92
C PHE A 245 -15.23 -15.91 6.43
N GLU A 246 -14.02 -16.29 6.82
CA GLU A 246 -13.62 -16.33 8.23
C GLU A 246 -12.11 -16.04 8.37
N ILE A 247 -11.77 -15.03 9.17
CA ILE A 247 -10.39 -14.74 9.56
C ILE A 247 -9.82 -15.93 10.32
N ALA A 248 -8.66 -16.42 9.90
CA ALA A 248 -8.01 -17.57 10.49
C ALA A 248 -7.61 -17.32 11.95
N ALA A 249 -7.70 -18.36 12.78
CA ALA A 249 -7.28 -18.30 14.17
C ALA A 249 -5.75 -18.18 14.32
N ASN A 250 -4.98 -18.70 13.36
CA ASN A 250 -3.53 -18.53 13.30
C ASN A 250 -3.15 -17.95 11.94
N ASP A 251 -2.46 -16.81 11.95
CA ASP A 251 -2.02 -16.14 10.72
C ASP A 251 -1.07 -17.01 9.87
N SER A 252 -0.31 -17.90 10.51
CA SER A 252 0.61 -18.83 9.85
C SER A 252 -0.06 -19.92 9.01
N ASP A 253 -1.40 -20.02 9.05
CA ASP A 253 -2.14 -20.99 8.24
C ASP A 253 -2.17 -20.57 6.76
N CYS A 254 -2.08 -19.26 6.48
CA CYS A 254 -1.93 -18.75 5.12
C CYS A 254 -0.47 -18.86 4.66
N PRO A 255 -0.23 -19.06 3.34
CA PRO A 255 1.09 -18.86 2.80
C PRO A 255 1.56 -17.46 3.21
N MET A 256 2.77 -17.41 3.78
CA MET A 256 3.52 -16.18 3.85
C MET A 256 3.59 -15.65 2.44
N VAL A 257 3.27 -14.37 2.24
CA VAL A 257 3.59 -13.76 0.96
C VAL A 257 5.09 -13.96 0.77
N ALA A 258 5.45 -14.65 -0.30
CA ALA A 258 6.84 -14.93 -0.56
C ALA A 258 7.57 -13.59 -0.57
N SER A 259 8.74 -13.55 0.07
CA SER A 259 9.72 -12.48 -0.09
C SER A 259 9.63 -11.89 -1.49
N GLU A 260 9.48 -10.58 -1.56
CA GLU A 260 9.50 -9.82 -2.81
C GLU A 260 10.64 -10.31 -3.72
N ILE A 261 10.32 -10.56 -5.00
CA ILE A 261 11.30 -10.80 -6.05
C ILE A 261 11.70 -9.42 -6.56
N CYS A 262 12.82 -8.94 -6.04
CA CYS A 262 13.25 -7.55 -6.18
C CYS A 262 13.74 -7.13 -7.59
N ASP A 263 13.37 -7.84 -8.66
CA ASP A 263 13.76 -7.56 -10.04
C ASP A 263 12.71 -7.97 -11.09
N ASP A 264 11.42 -8.02 -10.74
CA ASP A 264 10.37 -8.46 -11.65
C ASP A 264 9.21 -7.46 -11.91
N ASP A 265 9.33 -6.22 -11.42
CA ASP A 265 8.38 -5.10 -11.58
C ASP A 265 6.95 -5.45 -11.08
N ILE A 266 6.80 -6.43 -10.18
CA ILE A 266 5.52 -6.88 -9.64
C ILE A 266 5.60 -6.89 -8.12
N ASP A 267 4.62 -6.26 -7.46
CA ASP A 267 4.41 -6.34 -6.01
C ASP A 267 4.01 -7.78 -5.64
N ASN A 268 5.02 -8.63 -5.41
CA ASN A 268 4.81 -10.04 -5.15
C ASN A 268 4.33 -10.27 -3.73
N ASP A 269 4.63 -9.34 -2.82
CA ASP A 269 4.25 -9.41 -1.42
C ASP A 269 2.91 -8.68 -1.10
N GLY A 270 2.41 -7.91 -2.07
CA GLY A 270 1.13 -7.20 -2.06
C GLY A 270 1.05 -6.01 -1.13
N ASN A 271 2.19 -5.45 -0.70
CA ASN A 271 2.23 -4.35 0.26
C ASN A 271 2.14 -2.95 -0.40
N GLY A 272 2.00 -2.89 -1.72
CA GLY A 272 1.89 -1.68 -2.52
C GLY A 272 3.21 -1.11 -3.00
N PHE A 273 4.33 -1.79 -2.75
CA PHE A 273 5.66 -1.42 -3.20
C PHE A 273 6.20 -2.51 -4.14
N VAL A 274 6.93 -2.09 -5.18
CA VAL A 274 7.48 -3.00 -6.20
C VAL A 274 9.01 -2.98 -6.13
N ASP A 275 9.64 -4.14 -6.28
CA ASP A 275 11.09 -4.27 -6.38
C ASP A 275 11.86 -3.49 -5.29
N CYS A 276 12.72 -2.54 -5.69
CA CYS A 276 13.60 -1.80 -4.78
C CYS A 276 12.90 -0.69 -3.99
N ASP A 277 11.66 -0.36 -4.37
CA ASP A 277 10.82 0.50 -3.55
C ASP A 277 10.20 -0.29 -2.38
N ASP A 278 10.26 -1.63 -2.42
CA ASP A 278 9.80 -2.51 -1.34
C ASP A 278 10.86 -2.64 -0.23
N PHE A 279 10.44 -2.36 1.01
CA PHE A 279 11.28 -2.51 2.20
C PHE A 279 11.76 -3.96 2.41
N ALA A 280 11.01 -4.96 1.94
CA ALA A 280 11.42 -6.37 1.94
C ALA A 280 12.66 -6.63 1.07
N CYS A 281 12.98 -5.73 0.13
CA CYS A 281 14.12 -5.80 -0.77
C CYS A 281 15.40 -5.11 -0.26
N ILE A 282 15.37 -4.52 0.94
CA ILE A 282 16.55 -3.91 1.55
C ILE A 282 17.68 -4.93 1.71
N GLY A 283 18.79 -4.68 1.02
CA GLY A 283 19.97 -5.54 1.02
C GLY A 283 19.90 -6.74 0.06
N ASN A 284 18.88 -6.81 -0.81
CA ASN A 284 18.83 -7.77 -1.91
C ASN A 284 19.83 -7.37 -3.01
N ILE A 285 20.55 -8.33 -3.60
CA ILE A 285 21.53 -8.07 -4.66
C ILE A 285 20.89 -7.55 -5.97
N ALA A 286 19.60 -7.81 -6.15
CA ALA A 286 18.78 -7.27 -7.24
C ALA A 286 18.47 -5.78 -7.07
N CYS A 287 18.51 -5.31 -5.82
CA CYS A 287 18.48 -3.90 -5.44
C CYS A 287 19.88 -3.49 -4.98
N PRO A 288 20.84 -3.35 -5.91
CA PRO A 288 22.05 -2.65 -5.55
C PRO A 288 21.57 -1.30 -5.02
N ALA A 289 21.95 -0.99 -3.77
CA ALA A 289 21.83 0.38 -3.30
C ALA A 289 22.39 1.24 -4.43
N LYS A 290 21.57 2.18 -4.91
CA LYS A 290 22.10 3.26 -5.72
C LYS A 290 23.18 3.88 -4.83
N ILE A 291 24.43 3.83 -5.27
CA ILE A 291 25.60 4.08 -4.42
C ILE A 291 26.50 5.07 -5.12
N GLU A 292 26.84 6.13 -4.41
CA GLU A 292 27.74 7.17 -4.90
C GLU A 292 28.97 7.26 -3.98
N ASN A 293 29.89 6.29 -4.10
CA ASN A 293 30.94 6.09 -3.08
C ASN A 293 32.33 5.75 -3.66
N ASN A 294 32.58 6.09 -4.92
CA ASN A 294 33.90 5.94 -5.52
C ASN A 294 34.16 7.04 -6.56
N ASP A 295 35.44 7.28 -6.88
CA ASP A 295 35.88 8.33 -7.81
C ASP A 295 35.16 8.38 -9.16
N THR A 296 34.63 7.26 -9.66
CA THR A 296 33.94 7.25 -10.96
C THR A 296 32.51 7.77 -10.84
N LEU A 297 31.86 7.48 -9.72
CA LEU A 297 30.47 7.88 -9.46
C LEU A 297 30.39 9.28 -8.86
N CYS A 298 31.39 9.67 -8.05
CA CYS A 298 31.47 10.98 -7.42
C CYS A 298 32.09 12.07 -8.33
N ALA A 299 32.12 11.88 -9.65
CA ALA A 299 32.69 12.85 -10.59
C ALA A 299 32.10 12.77 -12.01
N ASP A 300 30.92 12.16 -12.17
CA ASP A 300 30.28 11.97 -13.47
C ASP A 300 29.11 12.92 -13.74
N GLY A 301 28.75 13.76 -12.76
CA GLY A 301 27.70 14.76 -12.88
C GLY A 301 26.28 14.19 -12.80
N ILE A 302 26.14 12.99 -12.23
CA ILE A 302 24.87 12.26 -12.09
C ILE A 302 24.68 11.95 -10.61
N ASP A 303 23.45 12.17 -10.14
CA ASP A 303 22.97 11.70 -8.84
C ASP A 303 22.78 10.18 -8.93
N ASN A 304 23.82 9.45 -8.52
CA ASN A 304 23.92 8.00 -8.70
C ASN A 304 23.27 7.24 -7.53
N ASP A 305 22.89 7.93 -6.45
CA ASP A 305 22.08 7.40 -5.35
C ASP A 305 20.62 7.91 -5.26
N ASP A 306 20.27 8.86 -6.13
CA ASP A 306 18.96 9.54 -6.28
C ASP A 306 18.49 10.30 -5.02
N ASP A 307 19.43 10.82 -4.20
CA ASP A 307 19.11 11.59 -2.99
C ASP A 307 18.93 13.11 -3.24
N GLY A 308 19.15 13.56 -4.48
CA GLY A 308 19.03 14.93 -4.94
C GLY A 308 20.34 15.73 -4.94
N LEU A 309 21.45 15.11 -4.51
CA LEU A 309 22.79 15.67 -4.54
C LEU A 309 23.63 14.95 -5.60
N THR A 310 24.71 15.58 -6.05
CA THR A 310 25.53 15.05 -7.16
C THR A 310 27.00 15.23 -6.85
N ASP A 311 27.79 14.21 -7.14
CA ASP A 311 29.23 14.18 -7.02
C ASP A 311 29.70 14.62 -5.61
N CYS A 312 30.64 15.54 -5.50
CA CYS A 312 31.21 15.96 -4.22
C CYS A 312 30.29 16.81 -3.35
N ALA A 313 29.13 17.22 -3.89
CA ALA A 313 28.05 17.80 -3.10
C ALA A 313 27.23 16.74 -2.34
N ASP A 314 27.40 15.45 -2.67
CA ASP A 314 26.74 14.32 -2.01
C ASP A 314 27.55 13.87 -0.75
N PRO A 315 26.93 13.79 0.44
CA PRO A 315 27.54 13.23 1.66
C PRO A 315 28.04 11.79 1.54
N SER A 316 27.50 10.99 0.62
CA SER A 316 27.97 9.64 0.28
C SER A 316 29.37 9.66 -0.35
N CYS A 317 29.72 10.77 -1.01
CA CYS A 317 31.03 11.04 -1.59
C CYS A 317 31.96 11.79 -0.63
N ASN A 318 31.46 12.85 0.00
CA ASN A 318 32.24 13.73 0.86
C ASN A 318 32.67 12.99 2.16
N GLY A 319 33.98 12.76 2.33
CA GLY A 319 34.54 12.03 3.47
C GLY A 319 34.56 10.49 3.33
N HIS A 320 34.17 9.94 2.18
CA HIS A 320 34.26 8.50 1.94
C HIS A 320 35.72 8.07 1.74
N PRO A 321 36.23 7.06 2.47
CA PRO A 321 37.67 6.73 2.48
C PRO A 321 38.24 6.21 1.16
N ASP A 322 37.36 5.80 0.24
CA ASP A 322 37.71 5.30 -1.09
C ASP A 322 37.43 6.33 -2.22
N VAL A 323 37.00 7.56 -1.87
CA VAL A 323 36.80 8.69 -2.78
C VAL A 323 37.93 9.68 -2.57
N THR A 324 38.60 10.05 -3.65
CA THR A 324 39.76 10.96 -3.68
C THR A 324 39.56 12.14 -4.62
N VAL A 325 38.49 12.12 -5.42
CA VAL A 325 38.13 13.22 -6.32
C VAL A 325 37.46 14.37 -5.57
N CYS A 326 36.87 14.12 -4.41
CA CYS A 326 36.24 15.10 -3.52
C CYS A 326 37.21 15.59 -2.44
N THR A 327 38.46 15.86 -2.83
CA THR A 327 39.42 16.46 -1.91
C THR A 327 40.31 17.43 -2.67
N GLU A 328 40.27 18.68 -2.25
CA GLU A 328 41.13 19.72 -2.79
C GLU A 328 42.59 19.42 -2.42
N THR A 329 43.38 19.05 -3.43
CA THR A 329 44.79 18.66 -3.24
C THR A 329 45.77 19.73 -3.70
N ASN A 330 45.29 20.80 -4.34
CA ASN A 330 46.11 21.88 -4.85
C ASN A 330 45.58 23.24 -4.43
N CYS A 331 45.80 23.56 -3.17
CA CYS A 331 45.30 24.73 -2.46
C CYS A 331 45.84 26.12 -2.93
N THR A 332 46.42 26.25 -4.13
CA THR A 332 47.03 27.54 -4.58
C THR A 332 46.99 27.80 -6.11
N ASP A 333 46.27 27.00 -6.89
CA ASP A 333 46.28 27.10 -8.34
C ASP A 333 45.13 27.92 -8.97
N GLY A 334 44.20 28.43 -8.17
CA GLY A 334 43.10 29.26 -8.65
C GLY A 334 41.90 28.46 -9.15
N ILE A 335 41.83 27.16 -8.86
CA ILE A 335 40.86 26.22 -9.38
C ILE A 335 40.32 25.38 -8.22
N ASP A 336 39.01 25.23 -8.20
CA ASP A 336 38.27 24.23 -7.44
C ASP A 336 38.47 22.87 -8.13
N ASN A 337 39.38 22.04 -7.60
CA ASN A 337 39.82 20.78 -8.16
C ASN A 337 38.97 19.59 -7.71
N ASP A 338 38.12 19.76 -6.70
CA ASP A 338 37.24 18.72 -6.18
C ASP A 338 35.75 18.98 -6.46
N GLY A 339 35.42 20.16 -6.95
CA GLY A 339 34.13 20.53 -7.52
C GLY A 339 33.06 20.87 -6.48
N ASP A 340 33.44 21.12 -5.21
CA ASP A 340 32.49 21.42 -4.14
C ASP A 340 32.03 22.90 -4.12
N GLY A 341 32.62 23.73 -4.98
CA GLY A 341 32.30 25.15 -5.15
C GLY A 341 33.23 26.10 -4.40
N TYR A 342 34.14 25.57 -3.58
CA TYR A 342 35.22 26.26 -2.90
C TYR A 342 36.55 25.84 -3.54
N GLY A 343 37.59 26.66 -3.41
CA GLY A 343 38.86 26.32 -4.05
C GLY A 343 40.00 27.07 -3.41
N ASP A 344 41.19 26.50 -3.53
CA ASP A 344 42.38 26.99 -2.87
C ASP A 344 42.22 27.09 -1.34
N CYS A 345 42.57 28.22 -0.72
CA CYS A 345 42.51 28.39 0.74
C CYS A 345 41.11 28.75 1.26
N ASP A 346 40.17 29.09 0.36
CA ASP A 346 38.75 29.22 0.68
C ASP A 346 38.09 27.84 0.89
N ASP A 347 38.82 26.75 0.59
CA ASP A 347 38.39 25.36 0.70
C ASP A 347 38.75 24.75 2.08
N PHE A 348 37.80 24.05 2.70
CA PHE A 348 37.99 23.42 4.02
C PHE A 348 39.04 22.30 3.99
N ASP A 349 39.21 21.61 2.87
CA ASP A 349 40.21 20.55 2.71
C ASP A 349 41.65 21.09 2.70
N CYS A 350 41.79 22.40 2.50
CA CYS A 350 43.05 23.13 2.50
C CYS A 350 43.44 23.77 3.84
N LYS A 351 42.59 23.68 4.87
CA LYS A 351 42.81 24.34 6.18
C LYS A 351 44.12 24.00 6.88
N ASP A 352 44.64 22.78 6.67
CA ASP A 352 45.86 22.29 7.29
C ASP A 352 47.10 22.50 6.42
N GLU A 353 46.94 23.01 5.18
CA GLU A 353 48.07 23.25 4.28
C GLU A 353 48.87 24.49 4.67
N ALA A 354 50.19 24.32 4.75
CA ALA A 354 51.09 25.37 5.22
C ALA A 354 51.13 26.59 4.28
N THR A 355 50.59 26.46 3.07
CA THR A 355 50.45 27.53 2.09
C THR A 355 49.28 28.47 2.36
N CYS A 356 48.28 28.03 3.12
CA CYS A 356 47.13 28.83 3.57
C CYS A 356 47.37 29.48 4.94
N ALA A 357 48.59 29.34 5.49
CA ALA A 357 48.96 29.96 6.75
C ALA A 357 49.00 31.50 6.62
N GLY A 358 47.97 32.15 7.15
CA GLY A 358 47.74 33.59 7.13
C GLY A 358 46.32 34.02 6.76
N GLU A 359 45.40 33.07 6.54
CA GLU A 359 43.97 33.30 6.24
C GLU A 359 43.02 32.79 7.33
N TYR A 360 43.53 32.45 8.52
CA TYR A 360 42.69 32.11 9.68
C TYR A 360 43.14 32.87 10.94
N GLU A 361 42.20 33.33 11.75
CA GLU A 361 42.45 34.04 13.01
C GLU A 361 43.28 33.19 13.98
N THR A 362 44.57 33.53 14.14
CA THR A 362 45.50 32.68 14.90
C THR A 362 45.45 32.92 16.40
N ASN A 363 44.82 34.02 16.83
CA ASN A 363 44.74 34.39 18.22
C ASN A 363 43.43 35.12 18.53
N CYS A 364 42.43 34.32 18.88
CA CYS A 364 41.07 34.75 19.23
C CYS A 364 40.91 35.66 20.46
N THR A 365 41.97 36.27 21.01
CA THR A 365 41.90 37.05 22.26
C THR A 365 42.84 38.28 22.35
N ASP A 366 43.60 38.62 21.31
CA ASP A 366 44.62 39.67 21.41
C ASP A 366 44.22 41.04 20.84
N GLY A 367 43.02 41.16 20.30
CA GLY A 367 42.46 42.39 19.76
C GLY A 367 43.03 42.77 18.40
N VAL A 368 43.57 41.79 17.66
CA VAL A 368 44.08 41.93 16.30
C VAL A 368 43.25 41.03 15.37
N ASP A 369 43.18 41.47 14.12
CA ASP A 369 42.62 40.75 12.97
C ASP A 369 43.83 40.06 12.30
N ASP A 370 44.09 38.81 12.67
CA ASP A 370 45.32 38.09 12.31
C ASP A 370 45.32 37.59 10.86
N ASP A 371 44.15 37.42 10.24
CA ASP A 371 43.98 37.01 8.83
C ASP A 371 43.62 38.17 7.88
N GLY A 372 43.18 39.31 8.42
CA GLY A 372 42.91 40.54 7.68
C GLY A 372 41.55 40.61 7.01
N ASP A 373 40.58 39.78 7.41
CA ASP A 373 39.24 39.71 6.82
C ASP A 373 38.28 40.82 7.34
N GLY A 374 38.68 41.49 8.44
CA GLY A 374 37.99 42.60 9.07
C GLY A 374 37.20 42.24 10.33
N TYR A 375 37.18 40.97 10.72
CA TYR A 375 36.71 40.49 12.01
C TYR A 375 37.91 40.33 12.96
N ILE A 376 37.66 40.32 14.28
CA ILE A 376 38.71 40.37 15.30
C ILE A 376 38.29 39.45 16.44
N ASP A 377 39.22 38.62 16.92
CA ASP A 377 39.04 37.75 18.09
C ASP A 377 37.75 36.90 17.96
N CYS A 378 36.93 36.79 19.01
CA CYS A 378 35.68 36.05 19.01
C CYS A 378 34.58 36.61 18.11
N ALA A 379 34.76 37.81 17.55
CA ALA A 379 33.86 38.28 16.49
C ALA A 379 34.22 37.68 15.11
N ASP A 380 35.32 36.95 15.04
CA ASP A 380 35.78 36.19 13.88
C ASP A 380 35.19 34.77 13.88
N PHE A 381 34.71 34.33 12.72
CA PHE A 381 34.12 33.00 12.57
C PHE A 381 35.15 31.88 12.76
N ASP A 382 36.42 32.14 12.45
CA ASP A 382 37.50 31.17 12.66
C ASP A 382 37.76 30.86 14.15
N CYS A 383 37.16 31.66 15.04
CA CYS A 383 37.25 31.54 16.48
C CYS A 383 36.03 30.91 17.17
N ASP A 384 35.00 30.48 16.43
CA ASP A 384 33.73 29.95 16.97
C ASP A 384 33.93 28.77 17.96
N ASP A 385 34.97 27.96 17.75
CA ASP A 385 35.31 26.81 18.60
C ASP A 385 36.40 27.11 19.66
N ASP A 386 36.96 28.32 19.70
CA ASP A 386 38.00 28.65 20.68
C ASP A 386 37.41 28.72 22.10
N PRO A 387 37.97 28.00 23.09
CA PRO A 387 37.48 28.03 24.47
C PRO A 387 37.42 29.42 25.12
N ALA A 388 38.16 30.40 24.60
CA ALA A 388 38.12 31.79 25.06
C ALA A 388 36.89 32.56 24.55
N CYS A 389 36.27 32.06 23.47
CA CYS A 389 35.07 32.61 22.85
C CYS A 389 33.79 31.90 23.31
N ILE A 390 33.89 30.99 24.29
CA ILE A 390 32.72 30.45 24.99
C ILE A 390 32.28 31.47 26.05
N GLU A 391 30.99 31.82 26.02
CA GLU A 391 30.42 32.77 26.98
C GLU A 391 30.54 32.29 28.43
N ASN A 392 31.06 33.16 29.31
CA ASN A 392 31.02 32.98 30.74
C ASN A 392 29.77 33.65 31.32
N CYS A 393 28.77 32.81 31.59
CA CYS A 393 27.42 33.27 31.87
C CYS A 393 27.17 34.01 33.20
N THR A 394 28.23 34.38 33.93
CA THR A 394 28.10 35.00 35.26
C THR A 394 29.08 36.15 35.56
N ASP A 395 29.93 36.55 34.61
CA ASP A 395 30.97 37.55 34.85
C ASP A 395 30.64 38.96 34.32
N GLY A 396 29.52 39.12 33.61
CA GLY A 396 29.05 40.39 33.07
C GLY A 396 29.87 40.91 31.89
N VAL A 397 30.61 40.04 31.21
CA VAL A 397 31.38 40.31 30.00
C VAL A 397 30.81 39.49 28.85
N ASP A 398 30.82 40.06 27.66
CA ASP A 398 30.52 39.39 26.39
C ASP A 398 31.82 38.71 25.93
N ASN A 399 32.00 37.43 26.26
CA ASN A 399 33.21 36.67 25.94
C ASN A 399 33.18 36.10 24.52
N ASN A 400 32.01 35.83 23.96
CA ASN A 400 31.85 35.31 22.60
C ASN A 400 31.76 36.44 21.54
N GLY A 401 31.64 37.70 21.96
CA GLY A 401 31.63 38.85 21.07
C GLY A 401 30.31 39.08 20.31
N ASP A 402 29.23 38.37 20.66
CA ASP A 402 27.96 38.41 19.93
C ASP A 402 27.02 39.55 20.36
N GLY A 403 27.44 40.34 21.36
CA GLY A 403 26.72 41.49 21.90
C GLY A 403 25.78 41.15 23.05
N PHE A 404 25.72 39.90 23.50
CA PHE A 404 24.94 39.45 24.64
C PHE A 404 25.86 39.14 25.83
N ILE A 405 25.33 39.21 27.05
CA ILE A 405 26.10 38.96 28.28
C ILE A 405 25.32 38.06 29.22
N ASP A 406 26.01 37.16 29.91
CA ASP A 406 25.43 36.32 30.96
C ASP A 406 24.13 35.61 30.50
N CYS A 407 23.08 35.59 31.32
CA CYS A 407 21.79 35.00 30.96
C CYS A 407 21.03 35.71 29.83
N ALA A 408 21.51 36.85 29.34
CA ALA A 408 20.98 37.45 28.12
C ALA A 408 21.52 36.77 26.86
N ASP A 409 22.66 36.07 26.97
CA ASP A 409 23.25 35.25 25.93
C ASP A 409 22.44 33.94 25.76
N PHE A 410 22.19 33.56 24.51
CA PHE A 410 21.45 32.35 24.16
C PHE A 410 22.17 31.07 24.59
N TYR A 411 23.49 31.00 24.43
CA TYR A 411 24.31 29.87 24.89
C TYR A 411 24.12 29.62 26.39
N CYS A 412 24.06 30.70 27.17
CA CYS A 412 23.88 30.65 28.61
C CYS A 412 22.48 30.24 29.07
N GLN A 413 21.45 30.51 28.26
CA GLN A 413 20.09 30.08 28.57
C GLN A 413 19.95 28.55 28.61
N TYR A 414 20.70 27.83 27.75
CA TYR A 414 20.64 26.35 27.71
C TYR A 414 21.70 25.67 28.56
N ASN A 415 22.86 26.29 28.75
CA ASN A 415 24.01 25.61 29.36
C ASN A 415 24.29 25.99 30.82
N GLU A 416 23.65 27.04 31.35
CA GLU A 416 23.89 27.48 32.73
C GLU A 416 22.65 27.36 33.63
N PRO A 417 22.65 26.45 34.63
CA PRO A 417 21.50 26.18 35.49
C PRO A 417 20.95 27.40 36.24
N THR A 418 21.79 28.42 36.49
CA THR A 418 21.35 29.66 37.12
C THR A 418 20.52 30.56 36.20
N CYS A 419 20.68 30.42 34.89
CA CYS A 419 19.90 31.13 33.87
C CYS A 419 18.58 30.42 33.52
N GLN A 420 18.47 29.12 33.85
CA GLN A 420 17.29 28.28 33.60
C GLN A 420 16.19 28.42 34.67
N ALA A 421 16.46 29.08 35.79
CA ALA A 421 15.53 29.16 36.90
C ALA A 421 14.31 30.03 36.53
N GLY A 422 13.12 29.41 36.45
CA GLY A 422 11.89 30.08 36.02
C GLY A 422 11.81 30.26 34.51
N LYS A 423 12.37 29.31 33.74
CA LYS A 423 12.29 29.26 32.29
C LYS A 423 11.59 27.97 31.83
N GLU A 424 10.93 28.03 30.68
CA GLU A 424 10.25 26.91 30.05
C GLU A 424 11.24 26.07 29.21
N LEU A 425 12.06 25.26 29.87
CA LEU A 425 13.19 24.54 29.23
C LEU A 425 13.25 23.04 29.53
N THR A 426 12.22 22.49 30.17
CA THR A 426 12.12 21.07 30.54
C THR A 426 10.72 20.54 30.25
N ASP A 427 10.58 19.22 30.04
CA ASP A 427 9.26 18.59 29.89
C ASP A 427 8.27 18.98 30.98
N ALA A 428 8.75 19.14 32.22
CA ALA A 428 7.90 19.50 33.35
C ALA A 428 7.38 20.93 33.30
N THR A 429 8.18 21.87 32.80
CA THR A 429 7.81 23.29 32.65
C THR A 429 7.09 23.55 31.33
N CYS A 430 7.29 22.69 30.33
CA CYS A 430 6.66 22.78 29.02
C CYS A 430 5.32 22.02 28.93
N SER A 431 4.75 21.59 30.07
CA SER A 431 3.48 20.87 30.11
C SER A 431 2.66 21.13 31.40
N ASP A 432 2.97 22.19 32.14
CA ASP A 432 2.33 22.49 33.43
C ASP A 432 1.20 23.53 33.36
N GLY A 433 0.97 24.14 32.19
CA GLY A 433 -0.08 25.14 31.99
C GLY A 433 0.30 26.54 32.47
N ILE A 434 1.58 26.81 32.74
CA ILE A 434 2.07 28.07 33.31
C ILE A 434 3.17 28.65 32.43
N ASP A 435 2.95 29.87 31.92
CA ASP A 435 3.98 30.75 31.36
C ASP A 435 5.08 30.99 32.42
N ASN A 436 6.11 30.13 32.47
CA ASN A 436 7.09 30.15 33.55
C ASN A 436 8.04 31.34 33.43
N ASP A 437 8.26 31.84 32.21
CA ASP A 437 9.23 32.90 31.93
C ASP A 437 8.59 34.29 31.71
N GLU A 438 7.27 34.35 31.83
CA GLU A 438 6.40 35.53 31.73
C GLU A 438 6.48 36.26 30.38
N ASN A 439 6.78 35.55 29.29
CA ASN A 439 6.89 36.13 27.95
C ASN A 439 5.55 36.21 27.19
N GLY A 440 4.49 35.61 27.74
CA GLY A 440 3.13 35.59 27.18
C GLY A 440 2.78 34.32 26.40
N HIS A 441 3.69 33.36 26.35
CA HIS A 441 3.52 32.02 25.78
C HIS A 441 3.70 30.99 26.92
N ALA A 442 3.03 29.84 26.80
CA ALA A 442 3.09 28.81 27.83
C ALA A 442 3.17 27.43 27.18
N ASP A 443 3.93 26.52 27.80
CA ASP A 443 4.08 25.14 27.36
C ASP A 443 4.50 25.04 25.87
N CYS A 444 3.91 24.14 25.08
CA CYS A 444 4.23 23.96 23.67
C CYS A 444 3.82 25.12 22.77
N ASP A 445 3.09 26.13 23.27
CA ASP A 445 2.90 27.39 22.55
C ASP A 445 4.10 28.34 22.71
N ASP A 446 5.06 28.01 23.57
CA ASP A 446 6.31 28.72 23.76
C ASP A 446 7.43 28.14 22.89
N PHE A 447 8.13 29.05 22.24
CA PHE A 447 9.22 28.73 21.33
C PHE A 447 10.42 28.11 22.04
N SER A 448 10.65 28.46 23.29
CA SER A 448 11.70 27.90 24.15
C SER A 448 11.46 26.42 24.43
N CYS A 449 10.20 25.98 24.45
CA CYS A 449 9.82 24.57 24.53
C CYS A 449 9.98 23.86 23.18
N GLN A 450 9.37 24.40 22.12
CA GLN A 450 9.39 23.77 20.79
C GLN A 450 10.82 23.57 20.27
N ARG A 451 11.73 24.50 20.55
CA ARG A 451 13.09 24.49 20.00
C ARG A 451 14.15 23.85 20.89
N ASN A 452 13.81 23.46 22.10
CA ASN A 452 14.80 22.88 22.99
C ASN A 452 14.92 21.38 22.73
N PRO A 453 16.09 20.88 22.29
CA PRO A 453 16.28 19.45 22.01
C PRO A 453 16.09 18.54 23.24
N ASN A 454 16.09 19.11 24.45
CA ASN A 454 15.86 18.36 25.68
C ASN A 454 14.37 18.31 26.08
N VAL A 455 13.49 18.98 25.33
CA VAL A 455 12.04 18.96 25.53
C VAL A 455 11.45 17.97 24.53
N THR A 456 10.86 16.90 25.06
CA THR A 456 10.28 15.80 24.28
C THR A 456 8.76 15.80 24.32
N VAL A 457 8.16 16.59 25.21
CA VAL A 457 6.71 16.76 25.34
C VAL A 457 6.11 17.75 24.32
N CYS A 458 6.95 18.43 23.55
CA CYS A 458 6.52 19.40 22.54
C CYS A 458 7.13 19.09 21.18
N GLU A 459 6.36 19.36 20.14
CA GLU A 459 6.76 19.22 18.76
C GLU A 459 7.61 20.43 18.31
N GLY A 460 8.61 20.23 17.42
CA GLY A 460 9.37 21.35 16.84
C GLY A 460 10.90 21.31 16.95
N ASN A 461 11.51 20.21 17.40
CA ASN A 461 12.96 20.03 17.39
C ASN A 461 13.37 18.78 16.61
N VAL A 462 14.67 18.62 16.35
CA VAL A 462 15.20 17.55 15.48
C VAL A 462 14.89 16.13 15.98
N PHE A 463 14.59 15.96 17.27
CA PHE A 463 14.27 14.64 17.83
C PHE A 463 12.78 14.33 17.71
N THR A 464 11.92 15.28 18.01
CA THR A 464 10.46 15.09 17.97
C THR A 464 9.91 15.13 16.55
N CYS A 465 10.49 15.94 15.66
CA CYS A 465 10.05 16.05 14.26
C CYS A 465 10.43 14.87 13.35
N SER A 466 10.78 13.71 13.92
CA SER A 466 11.14 12.50 13.17
C SER A 466 10.90 11.20 13.93
N ASP A 467 10.17 11.25 15.06
CA ASP A 467 9.95 10.09 15.92
C ASP A 467 8.64 9.34 15.64
N GLY A 468 7.80 9.86 14.73
CA GLY A 468 6.53 9.25 14.33
C GLY A 468 5.41 9.44 15.35
N ILE A 469 5.56 10.37 16.30
CA ILE A 469 4.60 10.66 17.37
C ILE A 469 4.07 12.10 17.20
N ASP A 470 2.84 12.34 17.66
CA ASP A 470 2.25 13.69 17.80
C ASP A 470 2.52 14.14 19.24
N ASN A 471 3.65 14.80 19.48
CA ASN A 471 4.15 15.01 20.84
C ASN A 471 3.37 16.10 21.58
N ASP A 472 2.87 17.10 20.86
CA ASP A 472 2.07 18.20 21.43
C ASP A 472 0.54 17.94 21.41
N GLY A 473 0.10 16.88 20.73
CA GLY A 473 -1.29 16.42 20.68
C GLY A 473 -2.20 17.27 19.80
N ASN A 474 -1.65 18.02 18.84
CA ASN A 474 -2.40 18.91 17.96
C ASN A 474 -3.02 18.19 16.73
N GLY A 475 -2.70 16.90 16.55
CA GLY A 475 -3.21 16.02 15.48
C GLY A 475 -2.32 15.94 14.25
N PHE A 476 -1.13 16.53 14.27
CA PHE A 476 -0.12 16.45 13.22
C PHE A 476 1.13 15.73 13.75
N VAL A 477 1.84 15.01 12.87
CA VAL A 477 3.00 14.17 13.23
C VAL A 477 4.20 14.61 12.41
N ASP A 478 5.36 14.73 13.06
CA ASP A 478 6.64 15.07 12.43
C ASP A 478 6.54 16.27 11.46
N CYS A 479 7.04 16.12 10.23
CA CYS A 479 7.07 17.18 9.21
C CYS A 479 5.70 17.60 8.67
N ALA A 480 4.62 16.91 9.07
CA ALA A 480 3.25 17.40 8.84
C ALA A 480 2.82 18.43 9.89
N ASP A 481 3.55 18.53 11.02
CA ASP A 481 3.33 19.49 12.07
C ASP A 481 3.90 20.88 11.72
N PHE A 482 3.14 21.91 12.06
CA PHE A 482 3.53 23.30 11.85
C PHE A 482 4.72 23.74 12.71
N ALA A 483 4.89 23.17 13.90
CA ALA A 483 6.04 23.37 14.76
C ALA A 483 7.34 22.86 14.11
N CYS A 484 7.25 21.79 13.31
CA CYS A 484 8.36 21.22 12.55
C CYS A 484 8.57 21.88 11.19
N ARG A 485 7.48 22.21 10.48
CA ARG A 485 7.51 22.79 9.13
C ARG A 485 6.43 23.87 8.96
N TYR A 486 6.87 25.13 8.93
CA TYR A 486 6.05 26.26 8.51
C TYR A 486 6.56 26.89 7.21
N CYS A 487 5.77 26.72 6.15
CA CYS A 487 6.01 27.30 4.83
C CYS A 487 4.98 28.39 4.49
N PRO A 488 5.24 29.67 4.83
CA PRO A 488 4.33 30.76 4.53
C PRO A 488 4.29 31.12 3.05
N THR A 489 3.08 31.26 2.48
CA THR A 489 2.86 31.77 1.12
C THR A 489 2.92 33.31 1.10
N GLY A 490 4.07 33.92 1.43
CA GLY A 490 4.18 35.38 1.52
C GLY A 490 5.53 35.89 2.03
N THR A 491 5.56 37.09 2.64
CA THR A 491 6.79 37.72 3.17
C THR A 491 7.27 37.14 4.51
N GLY A 492 6.83 35.93 4.86
CA GLY A 492 7.27 35.25 6.07
C GLY A 492 8.56 34.49 5.81
N THR A 493 9.47 34.42 6.77
CA THR A 493 10.62 33.52 6.68
C THR A 493 10.13 32.09 6.93
N PRO A 494 10.39 31.14 6.01
CA PRO A 494 10.10 29.74 6.26
C PRO A 494 10.86 29.26 7.49
N ARG A 495 10.24 28.37 8.26
CA ARG A 495 10.89 27.67 9.37
C ARG A 495 10.72 26.19 9.15
N VAL A 496 11.84 25.50 9.00
CA VAL A 496 11.88 24.05 8.80
C VAL A 496 12.98 23.52 9.70
N VAL A 497 12.65 22.53 10.53
CA VAL A 497 13.64 21.78 11.31
C VAL A 497 14.50 20.96 10.35
N ALA A 498 15.79 20.77 10.63
CA ALA A 498 16.74 20.15 9.70
C ALA A 498 16.37 18.73 9.24
N THR A 499 15.55 18.02 10.02
CA THR A 499 15.03 16.68 9.66
C THR A 499 13.87 16.71 8.67
N CYS A 500 13.33 17.90 8.37
CA CYS A 500 12.21 18.07 7.46
C CYS A 500 12.63 18.66 6.12
N PRO A 501 11.96 18.28 5.01
CA PRO A 501 12.28 18.79 3.69
C PRO A 501 12.04 20.32 3.62
N PRO A 502 12.89 21.06 2.88
CA PRO A 502 12.79 22.51 2.75
C PRO A 502 11.42 22.94 2.19
N CYS A 503 11.07 24.21 2.35
CA CYS A 503 9.86 24.74 1.71
C CYS A 503 10.08 24.83 0.20
N ASP A 504 9.17 24.21 -0.56
CA ASP A 504 9.18 24.19 -2.03
C ASP A 504 9.00 25.58 -2.67
#